data_AF-A0A2V7MVV5-F1
#
_entry.id   AF-A0A2V7MVV5-F1
#
_cell.length_a   1.000
_cell.length_b   1.000
_cell.length_c   1.000
_cell.angle_alpha   90.00
_cell.angle_beta   90.00
_cell.angle_gamma   90.00
#
_symmetry.space_group_name_H-M   'P 1'
#
loop_
_entity.id
_entity.type
_entity.pdbx_description
1 polymer ?
#
loop_
_entity_poly.entity_id
_entity_poly.type
_entity_poly.pdbx_seq_one_letter_code
_entity_poly.pdbx_strand_id
1 'polypeptide(L)' 'MAELLARLRGALADRYAIDRELGHGGTATVYLAQDLKHGRSVAIKVLRPELAAALGAERFLREIEIAARLTHP' A
#
# COMPACT_ATOMS: atom_id res chain seq x y z
N MET A 1 -4.75 -8.12 12.00
CA MET A 1 -4.10 -6.89 11.46
C MET A 1 -2.59 -6.91 11.64
N ALA A 2 -2.08 -7.27 12.82
CA ALA A 2 -0.64 -7.50 13.05
C ALA A 2 -0.02 -8.52 12.06
N GLU A 3 -0.75 -9.58 11.71
CA GLU A 3 -0.29 -10.60 10.75
C GLU A 3 -0.10 -10.07 9.32
N LEU A 4 -1.00 -9.20 8.84
CA LEU A 4 -0.87 -8.59 7.52
C LEU A 4 0.36 -7.68 7.46
N LEU A 5 0.60 -6.89 8.51
CA LEU A 5 1.77 -6.02 8.60
C LEU A 5 3.08 -6.84 8.62
N ALA A 6 3.12 -7.94 9.36
CA ALA A 6 4.29 -8.83 9.39
C ALA A 6 4.57 -9.44 8.00
N ARG A 7 3.52 -9.92 7.32
CA ARG A 7 3.64 -10.41 5.94
C ARG A 7 4.10 -9.33 4.98
N LEU A 8 3.58 -8.11 5.10
CA LEU A 8 3.98 -6.97 4.26
C LEU A 8 5.45 -6.60 4.47
N ARG A 9 5.89 -6.54 5.73
CA ARG A 9 7.29 -6.30 6.08
C ARG A 9 8.19 -7.34 5.45
N GLY A 10 7.86 -8.62 5.56
CA GLY A 10 8.64 -9.69 4.93
C GLY A 10 8.64 -9.62 3.40
N ALA A 11 7.47 -9.39 2.79
CA ALA A 11 7.32 -9.40 1.33
C ALA A 11 7.97 -8.22 0.62
N LEU A 12 8.17 -7.09 1.30
CA LEU A 12 8.74 -5.87 0.74
C LEU A 12 10.09 -5.48 1.34
N ALA A 13 10.65 -6.28 2.25
CA ALA A 13 11.88 -5.97 3.00
C ALA A 13 13.09 -5.69 2.10
N ASP A 14 13.11 -6.20 0.88
CA ASP A 14 14.17 -5.99 -0.11
C ASP A 14 14.29 -4.53 -0.54
N ARG A 15 13.18 -3.78 -0.53
CA ARG A 15 13.12 -2.41 -1.06
C ARG A 15 12.48 -1.40 -0.13
N TYR A 16 11.53 -1.82 0.71
CA TYR A 16 10.75 -0.94 1.56
C TYR A 16 10.78 -1.39 3.01
N ALA A 17 11.21 -0.49 3.90
CA ALA A 17 11.07 -0.70 5.34
C ALA A 17 9.73 -0.13 5.81
N ILE A 18 8.76 -1.00 6.12
CA ILE A 18 7.44 -0.57 6.62
C ILE A 18 7.54 -0.14 8.09
N ASP A 19 7.20 1.12 8.34
CA ASP A 19 7.23 1.72 9.67
C ASP A 19 5.90 1.50 10.41
N ARG A 20 4.92 2.37 10.14
CA ARG A 20 3.62 2.39 10.84
C ARG A 20 2.45 2.61 9.89
N GLU A 21 1.26 2.31 10.36
CA GLU A 21 0.02 2.69 9.68
C GLU A 21 -0.15 4.23 9.69
N LEU A 22 -0.54 4.79 8.54
CA LEU A 22 -0.94 6.19 8.40
C LEU A 22 -2.46 6.37 8.49
N GLY A 23 -3.21 5.36 8.07
CA GLY A 23 -4.65 5.30 8.25
C GLY A 23 -5.30 4.12 7.55
N HIS A 24 -6.53 3.84 7.91
CA HIS A 24 -7.36 2.82 7.29
C HIS A 24 -8.66 3.42 6.76
N GLY A 25 -9.14 2.87 5.65
CA GLY A 25 -10.43 3.22 5.07
C GLY A 25 -11.26 1.98 4.77
N GLY A 26 -12.41 2.19 4.11
CA GLY A 26 -13.33 1.11 3.75
C GLY A 26 -12.71 0.03 2.86
N THR A 27 -11.71 0.36 2.03
CA THR A 27 -11.16 -0.54 1.00
C THR A 27 -9.70 -0.96 1.23
N ALA A 28 -8.92 -0.12 1.91
CA ALA A 28 -7.47 -0.30 2.02
C ALA A 28 -6.93 0.31 3.32
N THR A 29 -5.74 -0.15 3.70
CA THR A 29 -4.91 0.46 4.74
C THR A 29 -3.68 1.09 4.10
N VAL A 30 -3.26 2.25 4.59
CA VAL A 30 -2.07 2.96 4.10
C VAL A 30 -0.99 2.92 5.17
N TYR A 31 0.22 2.56 4.77
CA TYR A 31 1.39 2.50 5.63
C TYR A 31 2.45 3.51 5.20
N LEU A 32 3.15 4.07 6.18
CA LEU A 32 4.41 4.77 5.98
C LEU A 32 5.51 3.75 5.80
N ALA A 33 6.35 3.95 4.78
CA ALA A 33 7.55 3.16 4.57
C ALA A 33 8.71 4.04 4.13
N GLN A 34 9.93 3.54 4.30
CA GLN A 34 11.12 4.11 3.68
C GLN A 34 11.46 3.32 2.43
N ASP A 35 11.58 3.99 1.28
CA ASP A 35 12.18 3.43 0.07
C ASP A 35 13.70 3.38 0.26
N LEU A 36 14.23 2.20 0.55
CA LEU A 36 15.64 2.00 0.89
C LEU A 36 16.57 2.30 -0.30
N LYS A 37 16.05 2.21 -1.53
CA LYS A 37 16.83 2.53 -2.74
C LYS A 37 17.01 4.02 -2.94
N HIS A 38 15.99 4.82 -2.64
CA HIS A 38 15.99 6.26 -2.92
C HIS A 38 16.08 7.13 -1.66
N GLY A 39 16.09 6.53 -0.46
CA GLY A 39 16.24 7.24 0.81
C GLY A 39 15.10 8.18 1.16
N ARG A 40 13.88 7.91 0.67
CA ARG A 40 12.72 8.79 0.88
C ARG A 40 11.54 8.05 1.50
N SER A 41 10.74 8.80 2.25
CA SER A 41 9.48 8.30 2.80
C SER A 41 8.42 8.19 1.72
N VAL A 42 7.70 7.06 1.71
CA VAL A 42 6.64 6.74 0.75
C VAL A 42 5.42 6.19 1.48
N ALA A 43 4.25 6.36 0.86
CA ALA A 43 3.01 5.74 1.30
C ALA A 43 2.77 4.44 0.52
N ILE A 44 2.47 3.34 1.21
CA ILE A 44 2.12 2.05 0.61
C ILE A 44 0.67 1.73 0.95
N LYS A 45 -0.18 1.70 -0.09
CA LYS A 45 -1.61 1.38 0.03
C LYS A 45 -1.83 -0.12 -0.20
N VAL A 46 -2.42 -0.78 0.77
CA VAL A 46 -2.66 -2.23 0.78
C VAL A 46 -4.15 -2.49 0.80
N LEU A 47 -4.65 -3.17 -0.24
CA LEU A 47 -6.04 -3.57 -0.31
C LEU A 47 -6.36 -4.61 0.77
N ARG A 48 -7.50 -4.47 1.45
CA ARG A 48 -7.94 -5.42 2.46
C ARG A 48 -8.38 -6.73 1.79
N PRO A 49 -7.87 -7.91 2.24
CA PRO A 49 -8.19 -9.20 1.60
C PRO A 49 -9.68 -9.48 1.52
N GLU A 50 -10.45 -9.07 2.54
CA GLU A 50 -11.89 -9.29 2.61
C GLU A 50 -12.66 -8.50 1.54
N LEU A 51 -12.14 -7.35 1.13
CA LEU A 51 -12.73 -6.51 0.09
C LEU A 51 -12.21 -6.83 -1.31
N ALA A 52 -11.00 -7.39 -1.44
CA ALA A 52 -10.49 -7.90 -2.70
C ALA A 52 -11.45 -8.94 -3.31
N ALA A 53 -12.06 -9.77 -2.47
CA ALA A 53 -13.03 -10.77 -2.86
C ALA A 53 -14.42 -10.20 -3.20
N ALA A 54 -14.82 -9.07 -2.58
CA ALA A 54 -16.19 -8.53 -2.68
C ALA A 54 -16.34 -7.37 -3.68
N LEU A 55 -15.37 -6.46 -3.77
CA LEU A 55 -15.41 -5.29 -4.67
C LEU A 55 -14.63 -5.50 -5.97
N GLY A 56 -13.91 -6.62 -6.08
CA GLY A 56 -13.05 -6.95 -7.21
C GLY A 56 -11.75 -6.13 -7.24
N ALA A 57 -10.66 -6.78 -7.65
CA ALA A 57 -9.37 -6.10 -7.88
C ALA A 57 -9.47 -4.97 -8.92
N GLU A 58 -10.52 -4.96 -9.75
CA GLU A 58 -10.71 -3.98 -10.83
C GLU A 58 -10.77 -2.53 -10.35
N ARG A 59 -11.49 -2.23 -9.26
CA ARG A 59 -11.54 -0.85 -8.73
C ARG A 59 -10.17 -0.38 -8.25
N PHE A 60 -9.40 -1.29 -7.65
CA PHE A 60 -8.05 -1.01 -7.19
C PHE A 60 -7.08 -0.81 -8.37
N LEU A 61 -7.17 -1.66 -9.39
CA LEU A 61 -6.39 -1.52 -10.63
C LEU A 61 -6.70 -0.20 -11.34
N ARG A 62 -7.98 0.20 -11.38
CA ARG A 62 -8.39 1.48 -11.98
C ARG A 62 -7.84 2.68 -11.22
N GLU A 63 -7.80 2.63 -9.89
CA GLU A 63 -7.14 3.67 -9.08
C GLU A 63 -5.64 3.75 -9.39
N ILE A 64 -4.95 2.62 -9.56
CA ILE A 64 -3.54 2.58 -9.97
C ILE A 64 -3.36 3.25 -11.33
N GLU A 65 -4.18 2.90 -12.33
CA GLU A 65 -4.10 3.48 -13.67
C GLU A 65 -4.32 5.00 -13.68
N ILE A 66 -5.29 5.49 -12.91
CA ILE A 66 -5.57 6.93 -12.81
C ILE A 66 -4.42 7.63 -12.09
N ALA A 67 -3.97 7.11 -10.94
CA ALA A 67 -2.91 7.72 -10.15
C ALA A 67 -1.58 7.76 -10.92
N ALA A 68 -1.26 6.71 -11.68
CA ALA A 68 -0.05 6.66 -12.51
C ALA A 68 -0.02 7.73 -13.62
N ARG A 69 -1.17 8.25 -14.03
CA ARG A 69 -1.29 9.34 -15.02
C ARG A 69 -1.23 10.73 -14.40
N LEU A 70 -1.29 10.85 -13.07
CA LEU A 70 -1.26 12.13 -12.39
C LEU A 70 0.19 12.50 -12.06
N THR A 71 0.63 13.67 -12.54
CA THR A 71 1.87 14.31 -12.12
C THR A 71 1.59 15.79 -11.98
N HIS A 72 1.70 16.31 -10.76
CA HIS A 72 1.55 17.74 -10.47
C HIS A 72 2.49 18.11 -9.31
N PRO A 73 3.18 19.27 -9.35
CA PRO A 73 4.02 19.76 -8.26
C PRO A 73 3.22 20.13 -7.00
#